data_AF-A0A8H4ANV2-F1
#
_entry.id   AF-A0A8H4ANV2-F1
#
_cell.length_a   1.000
_cell.length_b   1.000
_cell.length_c   1.000
_cell.angle_alpha   90.00
_cell.angle_beta   90.00
_cell.angle_gamma   90.00
#
_symmetry.space_group_name_H-M   'P 1'
#
loop_
_entity.id
_entity.type
_entity.pdbx_description
1 polymer ?
#
loop_
_entity_poly.entity_id
_entity_poly.type
_entity_poly.pdbx_seq_one_letter_code
_entity_poly.pdbx_strand_id
1 'polypeptide(L)'
;MKKFITIFLLVLVILPFANAGPVTYTLCQSTCNSGWVSCYAAAGIIGAAIPALGAPSVVALCYIAHGTCMASCAASTLVPTP
;
A
#
# COMPACT_ATOMS: atom_id res chain seq x y z
N MET A 1 0.58 21.00 29.05
CA MET A 1 -0.34 19.87 29.30
C MET A 1 -1.75 20.16 28.80
N LYS A 2 -2.53 21.02 29.46
CA LYS A 2 -3.95 21.29 29.12
C LYS A 2 -4.17 21.84 27.70
N LYS A 3 -3.37 22.82 27.29
CA LYS A 3 -3.42 23.42 25.93
C LYS A 3 -3.07 22.40 24.83
N PHE A 4 -2.15 21.48 25.12
CA PHE A 4 -1.74 20.43 24.18
C PHE A 4 -2.86 19.40 23.97
N ILE A 5 -3.55 19.04 25.06
CA ILE A 5 -4.76 18.20 25.04
C ILE A 5 -5.90 18.88 24.28
N THR A 6 -6.10 20.18 24.46
CA THR A 6 -7.14 20.93 23.73
C THR A 6 -6.85 20.98 22.24
N ILE A 7 -5.60 21.19 21.83
CA ILE A 7 -5.19 21.18 20.42
C ILE A 7 -5.38 19.77 19.82
N PHE A 8 -5.01 18.73 20.56
CA PHE A 8 -5.18 17.34 20.13
C PHE A 8 -6.66 16.95 19.94
N LEU A 9 -7.52 17.36 20.87
CA LEU A 9 -8.97 17.15 20.77
C LEU A 9 -9.60 17.98 19.65
N LEU A 10 -9.11 19.19 19.41
CA LEU A 10 -9.54 20.02 18.29
C LEU A 10 -9.18 19.34 16.96
N VAL A 11 -7.95 18.84 16.80
CA VAL A 11 -7.51 18.09 15.62
C VAL A 11 -8.38 16.86 15.36
N LEU A 12 -8.77 16.14 16.41
CA LEU A 12 -9.64 14.96 16.28
C LEU A 12 -11.04 15.29 15.76
N VAL A 13 -11.57 16.48 16.06
CA VAL A 13 -12.91 16.93 15.66
C VAL A 13 -12.96 17.46 14.21
N ILE A 14 -11.82 17.93 13.67
CA ILE A 14 -11.74 18.44 12.30
C ILE A 14 -11.38 17.34 11.29
N LEU A 15 -11.10 16.12 11.76
CA LEU A 15 -10.95 14.96 10.87
C LEU A 15 -12.30 14.76 10.15
N PRO A 16 -12.38 14.92 8.82
CA PRO A 16 -13.60 14.59 8.12
C PRO A 16 -13.92 13.12 8.40
N PHE A 17 -15.21 12.79 8.55
CA PHE A 17 -15.69 11.42 8.45
C PHE A 17 -15.17 10.88 7.12
N ALA A 18 -14.04 10.16 7.18
CA ALA A 18 -13.34 9.79 5.99
C ALA A 18 -14.26 8.84 5.25
N ASN A 19 -14.56 9.15 3.99
CA ASN A 19 -14.83 8.11 3.03
C ASN A 19 -13.56 7.24 3.08
N ALA A 20 -13.56 6.18 3.89
CA ALA A 20 -12.33 5.46 4.21
C ALA A 20 -11.75 4.78 2.97
N GLY A 21 -12.53 4.68 1.88
CA GLY A 21 -12.13 4.13 0.60
C GLY A 21 -10.83 4.71 0.03
N PRO A 22 -10.76 6.00 -0.38
CA PRO A 22 -9.56 6.54 -1.04
C PRO A 22 -8.31 6.56 -0.17
N VAL A 23 -8.45 6.85 1.13
CA VAL A 23 -7.32 6.85 2.07
C VAL A 23 -6.81 5.42 2.28
N THR A 24 -7.71 4.45 2.51
CA THR A 24 -7.33 3.03 2.63
C THR A 24 -6.72 2.50 1.35
N TYR A 25 -7.20 2.92 0.17
CA TYR A 25 -6.63 2.55 -1.12
C TYR A 25 -5.17 2.99 -1.26
N THR A 26 -4.87 4.24 -0.95
CA THR A 26 -3.51 4.80 -1.07
C THR A 26 -2.53 4.16 -0.08
N LEU A 27 -2.99 3.84 1.14
CA LEU A 27 -2.21 3.08 2.12
C LEU A 27 -1.96 1.64 1.66
N CYS A 28 -2.98 0.99 1.08
CA CYS A 28 -2.88 -0.36 0.52
C CYS A 28 -1.84 -0.40 -0.61
N GLN A 29 -1.92 0.52 -1.58
CA GLN A 29 -0.94 0.61 -2.66
C GLN A 29 0.49 0.86 -2.15
N SER A 30 0.66 1.77 -1.17
CA SER A 30 1.98 2.05 -0.61
C SER A 30 2.61 0.81 0.05
N THR A 31 1.78 0.01 0.73
CA THR A 31 2.22 -1.24 1.36
C THR A 31 2.57 -2.31 0.31
N CYS A 32 1.75 -2.49 -0.72
CA CYS A 32 2.04 -3.42 -1.82
C CYS A 32 3.35 -3.06 -2.54
N ASN A 33 3.59 -1.77 -2.78
CA ASN A 33 4.81 -1.31 -3.45
C ASN A 33 6.06 -1.51 -2.55
N SER A 34 5.92 -1.26 -1.24
CA SER A 34 6.99 -1.53 -0.25
C SER A 34 7.29 -3.03 -0.14
N GLY A 35 6.26 -3.88 -0.21
CA GLY A 35 6.40 -5.34 -0.24
C GLY A 35 7.13 -5.83 -1.49
N TRP A 36 6.85 -5.25 -2.66
CA TRP A 36 7.57 -5.56 -3.89
C TRP A 36 9.06 -5.22 -3.79
N VAL A 37 9.41 -4.04 -3.28
CA VAL A 37 10.81 -3.65 -3.04
C VAL A 37 11.48 -4.61 -2.04
N SER A 38 10.77 -5.01 -0.98
CA SER A 38 11.29 -5.96 0.01
C SER A 38 11.54 -7.35 -0.57
N CYS A 39 10.65 -7.81 -1.48
CA CYS A 39 10.81 -9.07 -2.21
C CYS A 39 12.06 -9.05 -3.09
N TYR A 40 12.30 -7.95 -3.80
CA TYR A 40 13.52 -7.76 -4.59
C TYR A 40 14.77 -7.68 -3.74
N ALA A 41 14.72 -6.94 -2.62
CA ALA A 41 15.82 -6.85 -1.68
C ALA A 41 16.19 -8.23 -1.10
N ALA A 42 15.21 -9.05 -0.72
CA ALA A 42 15.43 -10.41 -0.24
C ALA A 42 16.05 -11.33 -1.30
N ALA A 43 15.76 -11.06 -2.58
CA ALA A 43 16.34 -11.77 -3.72
C ALA A 43 17.71 -11.21 -4.18
N GLY A 44 18.23 -10.17 -3.52
CA GLY A 44 19.48 -9.50 -3.92
C GLY A 44 19.37 -8.70 -5.22
N ILE A 45 18.16 -8.38 -5.67
CA ILE A 45 17.91 -7.62 -6.90
C ILE A 45 17.96 -6.13 -6.59
N ILE A 46 18.93 -5.44 -7.18
CA ILE A 46 19.10 -3.99 -7.03
C ILE A 46 18.40 -3.29 -8.21
N GLY A 47 17.37 -2.50 -7.93
CA GLY A 47 16.64 -1.72 -8.93
C GLY A 47 15.38 -2.40 -9.48
N ALA A 48 14.76 -1.78 -10.48
CA ALA A 48 13.49 -2.24 -11.04
C ALA A 48 13.70 -3.27 -12.16
N ALA A 49 13.96 -4.53 -11.79
CA ALA A 49 13.93 -5.65 -12.73
C ALA A 49 12.49 -5.92 -13.20
N ILE A 50 12.33 -6.25 -14.49
CA ILE A 50 11.04 -6.53 -15.13
C ILE A 50 10.99 -8.01 -15.53
N PRO A 51 9.84 -8.71 -15.44
CA PRO A 51 9.74 -10.07 -15.91
C PRO A 51 9.96 -10.12 -17.42
N ALA A 52 11.10 -10.68 -17.83
CA ALA A 52 11.50 -10.81 -19.22
C ALA A 52 12.06 -12.22 -19.46
N LEU A 53 12.17 -12.63 -20.72
CA LEU A 53 12.74 -13.93 -21.07
C LEU A 53 14.19 -14.01 -20.58
N GLY A 54 14.50 -15.00 -19.73
CA GLY A 54 15.82 -15.14 -19.09
C GLY A 54 16.00 -14.37 -17.77
N ALA A 55 14.99 -13.62 -17.31
CA ALA A 55 15.01 -13.02 -15.97
C ALA A 55 14.89 -14.11 -14.89
N PRO A 56 15.49 -13.90 -13.70
CA PRO A 56 15.38 -14.86 -12.61
C PRO A 56 13.90 -15.01 -12.20
N SER A 57 13.47 -16.25 -11.96
CA SER A 57 12.07 -16.59 -11.68
C SER A 57 11.46 -15.80 -10.52
N VAL A 58 12.30 -15.38 -9.55
CA VAL A 58 11.90 -14.53 -8.43
C VAL A 58 11.33 -13.17 -8.85
N VAL A 59 11.80 -12.60 -9.97
CA VAL A 59 11.28 -11.34 -10.54
C VAL A 59 9.82 -11.50 -10.93
N ALA A 60 9.52 -12.59 -11.64
CA ALA A 60 8.15 -12.90 -12.05
C ALA A 60 7.26 -13.16 -10.83
N LEU A 61 7.74 -13.90 -9.83
CA LEU A 61 6.99 -14.19 -8.60
C LEU A 61 6.65 -12.92 -7.80
N CYS A 62 7.64 -12.04 -7.58
CA CYS A 62 7.39 -10.76 -6.89
C CYS A 62 6.42 -9.87 -7.69
N TYR A 63 6.48 -9.87 -9.03
CA TYR A 63 5.53 -9.12 -9.86
C TYR A 63 4.11 -9.67 -9.77
N ILE A 64 3.95 -10.99 -9.78
CA ILE A 64 2.65 -11.64 -9.60
C ILE A 64 2.07 -11.28 -8.23
N ALA A 65 2.87 -11.39 -7.16
CA ALA A 65 2.45 -11.02 -5.80
C ALA A 65 2.10 -9.52 -5.69
N HIS A 66 2.85 -8.66 -6.37
CA HIS A 66 2.55 -7.23 -6.41
C HIS A 66 1.22 -6.96 -7.15
N GLY A 67 1.01 -7.57 -8.31
CA GLY A 67 -0.23 -7.44 -9.08
C GLY A 67 -1.45 -7.95 -8.33
N THR A 68 -1.35 -9.09 -7.64
CA THR A 68 -2.46 -9.61 -6.82
C THR A 68 -2.79 -8.69 -5.66
N CYS A 69 -1.78 -8.17 -4.96
CA CYS A 69 -1.95 -7.19 -3.88
C CYS A 69 -2.67 -5.94 -4.37
N MET A 70 -2.24 -5.36 -5.50
CA MET A 70 -2.86 -4.17 -6.10
C MET A 70 -4.30 -4.43 -6.56
N ALA A 71 -4.58 -5.60 -7.13
CA ALA A 71 -5.95 -5.99 -7.50
C ALA A 71 -6.87 -6.10 -6.27
N SER A 72 -6.37 -6.64 -5.16
CA SER A 72 -7.11 -6.68 -3.89
C SER A 72 -7.36 -5.27 -3.32
N CYS A 73 -6.40 -4.35 -3.43
CA CYS A 73 -6.61 -2.95 -3.06
C CYS A 73 -7.74 -2.32 -3.86
N ALA A 74 -7.76 -2.52 -5.19
CA ALA A 74 -8.80 -2.00 -6.07
C ALA A 74 -10.17 -2.61 -5.73
N ALA A 75 -10.25 -3.93 -5.52
CA ALA A 75 -11.48 -4.61 -5.13
C ALA A 75 -12.06 -4.05 -3.81
N SER A 76 -11.20 -3.72 -2.85
CA SER A 76 -11.62 -3.15 -1.56
C SER A 76 -12.23 -1.75 -1.68
N THR A 77 -11.92 -1.00 -2.74
CA THR A 77 -12.54 0.31 -3.01
C THR A 77 -13.88 0.23 -3.72
N LEU A 78 -14.13 -0.86 -4.43
CA LEU A 78 -15.36 -1.11 -5.19
C LEU A 78 -16.44 -1.76 -4.32
N VAL A 79 -16.08 -2.32 -3.17
CA VAL A 79 -17.02 -2.81 -2.15
C VAL A 79 -17.69 -1.62 -1.45
N PRO A 80 -19.04 -1.57 -1.39
CA PRO A 80 -19.74 -0.63 -0.53
C PRO A 80 -19.28 -0.81 0.92
N THR A 81 -18.64 0.21 1.46
CA THR A 81 -18.38 0.28 2.91
C THR A 81 -19.71 0.63 3.59
N PRO A 82 -20.11 -0.10 4.65
CA PRO A 82 -21.37 0.16 5.36
C PRO A 82 -21.38 1.51 6.07
#